data_AF-A0AAE0CIF6-F1
#
_entry.id   AF-A0AAE0CIF6-F1
#
_cell.length_a   1.000
_cell.length_b   1.000
_cell.length_c   1.000
_cell.angle_alpha   90.00
_cell.angle_beta   90.00
_cell.angle_gamma   90.00
#
_symmetry.space_group_name_H-M   'P 1'
#
loop_
_entity.id
_entity.type
_entity.pdbx_description
1 polymer ?
#
loop_
_entity_poly.entity_id
_entity_poly.type
_entity_poly.pdbx_seq_one_letter_code
_entity_poly.pdbx_strand_id
1 'polypeptide(L)'
;MGGSRNLVEDEPTSMIYKGQFFPTKKDLKRLAGHFAIRHNFEWKVKRSNKTTLHLVCLMDNCTWKLRAVRRDEATYFQVRSFINKHTCPLEEIHHRHRQASAVIIGEVVAPRLQQQDGRLMRPKEIIANMKTMYGIQIMYSKSHQALDYTLSLTYGTHEESFQVLPSLDYVLEQQNPEMITDLQRDENGKFLYFFIS
;
A
#
# COMPACT_ATOMS: atom_id res chain seq x y z
N MET A 1 27.17 -5.87 23.28
CA MET A 1 26.30 -4.84 22.69
C MET A 1 25.54 -5.48 21.54
N GLY A 2 24.40 -6.10 21.86
CA GLY A 2 23.56 -6.81 20.90
C GLY A 2 22.50 -5.88 20.33
N GLY A 3 22.63 -5.52 19.05
CA GLY A 3 21.59 -4.79 18.33
C GLY A 3 20.47 -5.74 17.95
N SER A 4 19.32 -5.62 18.63
CA SER A 4 18.09 -6.29 18.23
C SER A 4 17.65 -5.77 16.86
N ARG A 5 18.02 -6.49 15.80
CA ARG A 5 17.28 -6.46 14.53
C ARG A 5 15.94 -7.11 14.80
N ASN A 6 14.92 -6.29 15.04
CA ASN A 6 13.55 -6.75 14.86
C ASN A 6 13.38 -7.02 13.35
N LEU A 7 13.57 -8.28 12.98
CA LEU A 7 13.12 -8.81 11.70
C LEU A 7 11.62 -8.58 11.67
N VAL A 8 11.18 -7.66 10.83
CA VAL A 8 9.81 -7.67 10.33
C VAL A 8 9.64 -9.06 9.76
N GLU A 9 8.88 -9.92 10.45
CA GLU A 9 8.55 -11.25 9.97
C GLU A 9 8.10 -11.12 8.51
N ASP A 10 8.72 -11.92 7.64
CA ASP A 10 8.42 -11.94 6.21
C ASP A 10 6.97 -12.39 6.02
N GLU A 11 6.08 -11.41 6.02
CA GLU A 11 4.71 -11.52 5.55
C GLU A 11 4.73 -12.25 4.19
N PRO A 12 3.98 -13.36 3.99
CA PRO A 12 4.02 -14.18 2.78
C PRO A 12 3.77 -13.38 1.49
N THR A 13 3.19 -12.19 1.62
CA THR A 13 2.92 -11.23 0.56
C THR A 13 4.16 -10.51 0.00
N SER A 14 5.39 -10.75 0.50
CA SER A 14 6.60 -10.07 0.02
C SER A 14 7.46 -10.89 -0.96
N MET A 15 7.28 -12.21 -1.05
CA MET A 15 8.19 -13.09 -1.80
C MET A 15 7.88 -13.16 -3.30
N ILE A 16 8.93 -13.03 -4.12
CA ILE A 16 8.89 -13.20 -5.57
C ILE A 16 9.74 -14.42 -5.96
N TYR A 17 9.17 -15.34 -6.75
CA TYR A 17 9.90 -16.51 -7.25
C TYR A 17 9.48 -16.91 -8.66
N LYS A 18 10.35 -17.66 -9.35
CA LYS A 18 10.08 -18.20 -10.68
C LYS A 18 8.97 -19.23 -10.60
N GLY A 19 7.98 -19.11 -11.50
CA GLY A 19 6.83 -20.01 -11.57
C GLY A 19 5.54 -19.43 -10.97
N GLN A 20 5.65 -18.39 -10.14
CA GLN A 20 4.51 -17.70 -9.51
C GLN A 20 3.58 -17.07 -10.57
N PHE A 21 2.27 -17.12 -10.30
CA PHE A 21 1.21 -16.64 -11.18
C PHE A 21 0.53 -15.39 -10.61
N PHE A 22 0.17 -14.46 -11.50
CA PHE A 22 -0.50 -13.21 -11.16
C PHE A 22 -1.68 -12.98 -12.09
N PRO A 23 -2.86 -12.59 -11.59
CA PRO A 23 -4.02 -12.31 -12.44
C PRO A 23 -3.73 -11.21 -13.46
N THR A 24 -3.04 -10.14 -13.04
CA THR A 24 -2.69 -9.04 -13.94
C THR A 24 -1.24 -8.58 -13.76
N LYS A 25 -0.75 -7.81 -14.74
CA LYS A 25 0.51 -7.08 -14.58
C LYS A 25 0.46 -6.05 -13.47
N LYS A 26 -0.72 -5.52 -13.12
CA LYS A 26 -0.89 -4.54 -12.04
C LYS A 26 -0.56 -5.19 -10.71
N ASP A 27 -1.05 -6.41 -10.48
CA ASP A 27 -0.80 -7.18 -9.26
C ASP A 27 0.69 -7.52 -9.13
N LEU A 28 1.31 -7.98 -10.22
CA LEU A 28 2.76 -8.24 -10.23
C LEU A 28 3.58 -6.96 -10.00
N LYS A 29 3.18 -5.82 -10.58
CA LYS A 29 3.86 -4.53 -10.32
C LYS A 29 3.67 -4.05 -8.89
N ARG A 30 2.51 -4.31 -8.28
CA ARG A 30 2.22 -3.99 -6.87
C ARG A 30 3.16 -4.79 -5.97
N LEU A 31 3.26 -6.10 -6.16
CA LEU A 31 4.21 -6.95 -5.45
C LEU A 31 5.67 -6.52 -5.67
N ALA A 32 6.06 -6.25 -6.92
CA ALA A 32 7.40 -5.76 -7.22
C ALA A 32 7.67 -4.38 -6.61
N GLY A 33 6.65 -3.54 -6.41
CA GLY A 33 6.76 -2.26 -5.71
C GLY A 33 6.97 -2.44 -4.20
N HIS A 34 6.25 -3.37 -3.59
CA HIS A 34 6.47 -3.82 -2.21
C HIS A 34 7.88 -4.33 -1.98
N PHE A 35 8.36 -5.19 -2.87
CA PHE A 35 9.70 -5.74 -2.84
C PHE A 35 10.76 -4.62 -2.97
N ALA A 36 10.55 -3.69 -3.90
CA ALA A 36 11.43 -2.53 -4.10
C ALA A 36 11.57 -1.64 -2.86
N ILE A 37 10.45 -1.34 -2.17
CA ILE A 37 10.48 -0.54 -0.93
C ILE A 37 11.23 -1.26 0.19
N ARG A 38 10.95 -2.55 0.40
CA ARG A 38 11.58 -3.34 1.47
C ARG A 38 13.10 -3.45 1.31
N HIS A 39 13.57 -3.51 0.06
CA HIS A 39 14.99 -3.64 -0.27
C HIS A 39 15.63 -2.32 -0.71
N ASN A 40 14.92 -1.20 -0.58
CA ASN A 40 15.37 0.17 -0.92
C ASN A 40 16.08 0.27 -2.28
N PHE A 41 15.41 -0.17 -3.34
CA PHE A 41 15.89 0.00 -4.71
C PHE A 41 14.76 0.35 -5.66
N GLU A 42 15.09 0.95 -6.79
CA GLU A 42 14.09 1.32 -7.81
C GLU A 42 14.19 0.44 -9.05
N TRP A 43 13.04 0.22 -9.70
CA TRP A 43 12.97 -0.45 -11.00
C TRP A 43 12.28 0.39 -12.08
N LYS A 44 12.58 0.08 -13.34
CA LYS A 44 11.92 0.62 -14.52
C LYS A 44 11.33 -0.50 -15.38
N VAL A 45 10.27 -0.17 -16.11
CA VAL A 45 9.69 -1.10 -17.10
C VAL A 45 10.59 -1.07 -18.33
N LYS A 46 11.33 -2.15 -18.59
CA LYS A 46 12.09 -2.31 -19.84
C LYS A 46 11.17 -2.65 -21.00
N ARG A 47 10.14 -3.48 -20.76
CA ARG A 47 9.14 -3.85 -21.76
C ARG A 47 7.80 -4.20 -21.12
N SER A 48 6.72 -3.73 -21.70
CA SER A 48 5.36 -4.17 -21.37
C SER A 48 4.50 -4.20 -22.62
N ASN A 49 4.03 -5.38 -23.02
CA ASN A 49 3.11 -5.58 -24.14
C ASN A 49 2.06 -6.64 -23.76
N LYS A 50 1.08 -6.95 -24.62
CA LYS A 50 -0.04 -7.85 -24.25
C LYS A 50 0.38 -9.19 -23.64
N THR A 51 1.57 -9.70 -23.95
CA THR A 51 2.03 -11.03 -23.52
C THR A 51 3.24 -11.01 -22.57
N THR A 52 3.88 -9.86 -22.34
CA THR A 52 5.14 -9.79 -21.56
C THR A 52 5.16 -8.57 -20.65
N LEU A 53 5.69 -8.77 -19.44
CA LEU A 53 6.20 -7.71 -18.56
C LEU A 53 7.66 -8.00 -18.24
N HIS A 54 8.53 -7.01 -18.42
CA HIS A 54 9.93 -7.07 -18.07
C HIS A 54 10.31 -5.83 -17.26
N LEU A 55 10.62 -6.05 -15.98
CA LEU A 55 11.13 -5.06 -15.05
C LEU A 55 12.63 -5.26 -14.91
N VAL A 56 13.36 -4.15 -14.82
CA VAL A 56 14.81 -4.13 -14.58
C VAL A 56 15.10 -3.07 -13.53
N CYS A 57 16.22 -3.18 -12.84
CA CYS A 57 16.68 -2.12 -11.94
C CYS A 57 16.77 -0.78 -12.68
N LEU A 58 16.57 0.32 -11.95
CA LEU A 58 16.69 1.67 -12.49
C LEU A 58 18.11 1.93 -13.00
N MET A 59 19.11 1.48 -12.24
CA MET A 59 20.53 1.60 -12.57
C MET A 59 20.87 0.77 -13.80
N ASP A 60 21.54 1.39 -14.75
CA ASP A 60 21.95 0.73 -15.99
C ASP A 60 22.97 -0.38 -15.70
N ASN A 61 22.92 -1.44 -16.52
CA ASN A 61 23.77 -2.64 -16.40
C ASN A 61 23.66 -3.41 -15.07
N CYS A 62 22.71 -3.07 -14.19
CA CYS A 62 22.41 -3.88 -13.01
C CYS A 62 21.78 -5.23 -13.40
N THR A 63 22.17 -6.29 -12.70
CA THR A 63 21.68 -7.65 -12.98
C THR A 63 20.25 -7.93 -12.54
N TRP A 64 19.69 -7.13 -11.64
CA TRP A 64 18.35 -7.36 -11.11
C TRP A 64 17.31 -7.22 -12.23
N LYS A 65 16.50 -8.25 -12.41
CA LYS A 65 15.42 -8.27 -13.40
C LYS A 65 14.33 -9.26 -13.05
N LEU A 66 13.11 -8.90 -13.44
CA LEU A 66 11.92 -9.73 -13.31
C LEU A 66 11.23 -9.77 -14.67
N ARG A 67 11.04 -10.99 -15.21
CA ARG A 67 10.28 -11.20 -16.45
C ARG A 67 9.11 -12.12 -16.19
N ALA A 68 7.92 -11.65 -16.54
CA ALA A 68 6.71 -12.44 -16.58
C ALA A 68 6.12 -12.48 -17.99
N VAL A 69 5.49 -13.60 -18.32
CA VAL A 69 4.79 -13.79 -19.60
C VAL A 69 3.36 -14.24 -19.34
N ARG A 70 2.44 -13.76 -20.17
CA ARG A 70 1.09 -14.32 -20.25
C ARG A 70 1.20 -15.73 -20.83
N ARG A 71 0.47 -16.69 -20.29
CA ARG A 71 0.34 -18.01 -20.92
C ARG A 71 -0.73 -17.95 -22.00
N ASP A 72 -0.54 -18.68 -23.08
CA ASP A 72 -1.52 -18.73 -24.16
C ASP A 72 -2.85 -19.26 -23.62
N GLU A 73 -3.96 -18.68 -24.09
CA GLU A 73 -5.34 -18.88 -23.59
C GLU A 73 -5.61 -18.45 -22.14
N ALA A 74 -4.58 -18.16 -21.34
CA ALA A 74 -4.72 -17.74 -19.95
C ALA A 74 -4.85 -16.22 -19.78
N THR A 75 -5.62 -15.82 -18.76
CA THR A 75 -5.73 -14.43 -18.31
C THR A 75 -4.57 -13.99 -17.41
N TYR A 76 -3.79 -14.94 -16.89
CA TYR A 76 -2.73 -14.70 -15.89
C TYR A 76 -1.31 -14.56 -16.49
N PHE A 77 -0.44 -13.90 -15.74
CA PHE A 77 0.99 -13.74 -15.99
C PHE A 77 1.80 -14.65 -15.08
N GLN A 78 2.70 -15.44 -15.65
CA GLN A 78 3.64 -16.26 -14.89
C GLN A 78 5.04 -15.64 -14.89
N VAL A 79 5.67 -15.56 -13.72
CA VAL A 79 7.09 -15.18 -13.58
C VAL A 79 7.96 -16.27 -14.21
N ARG A 80 8.65 -15.96 -15.30
CA ARG A 80 9.53 -16.91 -16.02
C ARG A 80 11.00 -16.79 -15.63
N SER A 81 11.41 -15.61 -15.21
CA SER A 81 12.77 -15.33 -14.77
C SER A 81 12.72 -14.26 -13.70
N PHE A 82 13.44 -14.52 -12.61
CA PHE A 82 13.69 -13.56 -11.56
C PHE A 82 15.16 -13.69 -11.18
N ILE A 83 15.92 -12.60 -11.32
CA ILE A 83 17.29 -12.48 -10.82
C ILE A 83 17.26 -11.49 -9.68
N ASN A 84 17.36 -12.00 -8.45
CA ASN A 84 17.41 -11.20 -7.23
C ASN A 84 18.84 -10.88 -6.80
N LYS A 85 19.69 -10.51 -7.76
CA LYS A 85 21.06 -10.09 -7.50
C LYS A 85 21.23 -8.69 -8.07
N HIS A 86 21.70 -7.78 -7.24
CA HIS A 86 22.13 -6.46 -7.67
C HIS A 86 23.65 -6.45 -7.90
N THR A 87 24.07 -5.76 -8.94
CA THR A 87 25.48 -5.40 -9.20
C THR A 87 25.70 -3.89 -9.12
N CYS A 88 24.63 -3.11 -8.96
CA CYS A 88 24.71 -1.69 -8.68
C CYS A 88 25.02 -1.45 -7.20
N PRO A 89 25.68 -0.34 -6.84
CA PRO A 89 25.68 0.13 -5.47
C PRO A 89 24.23 0.36 -5.02
N LEU A 90 23.88 -0.11 -3.83
CA LEU A 90 22.56 0.06 -3.21
C LEU A 90 22.52 1.26 -2.27
N GLU A 91 23.34 2.28 -2.54
CA GLU A 91 23.44 3.48 -1.70
C GLU A 91 23.02 4.73 -2.47
N GLU A 92 21.86 5.26 -2.10
CA GLU A 92 21.60 6.67 -1.81
C GLU A 92 20.19 6.80 -1.19
N ILE A 93 20.02 7.72 -0.24
CA ILE A 93 18.69 8.11 0.24
C ILE A 93 17.98 8.78 -0.93
N HIS A 94 17.18 8.02 -1.68
CA HIS A 94 16.42 8.56 -2.78
C HIS A 94 15.30 9.44 -2.22
N HIS A 95 15.45 10.76 -2.34
CA HIS A 95 14.39 11.73 -1.99
C HIS A 95 13.08 11.50 -2.76
N ARG A 96 13.13 10.73 -3.86
CA ARG A 96 11.98 10.39 -4.72
C ARG A 96 12.06 8.94 -5.18
N HIS A 97 11.69 7.99 -4.30
CA HIS A 97 11.58 6.59 -4.66
C HIS A 97 10.35 6.34 -5.58
N ARG A 98 10.59 5.91 -6.82
CA ARG A 98 9.60 5.72 -7.89
C ARG A 98 8.48 4.75 -7.52
N GLN A 99 8.81 3.69 -6.80
CA GLN A 99 7.81 2.69 -6.35
C GLN A 99 7.09 3.09 -5.07
N ALA A 100 7.52 4.16 -4.38
CA ALA A 100 6.83 4.68 -3.20
C ALA A 100 5.64 5.54 -3.63
N SER A 101 4.57 4.89 -4.11
CA SER A 101 3.26 5.51 -4.31
C SER A 101 2.48 5.52 -3.00
N ALA A 102 1.47 6.39 -2.89
CA ALA A 102 0.60 6.45 -1.72
C ALA A 102 -0.02 5.09 -1.37
N VAL A 103 -0.43 4.34 -2.39
CA VAL A 103 -0.98 2.99 -2.29
C VAL A 103 0.01 2.01 -1.66
N ILE A 104 1.24 1.90 -2.21
CA ILE A 104 2.23 0.96 -1.66
C ILE A 104 2.67 1.39 -0.26
N ILE A 105 2.89 2.70 -0.03
CA ILE A 105 3.24 3.21 1.30
C ILE A 105 2.13 2.85 2.30
N GLY A 106 0.86 3.07 1.94
CA GLY A 106 -0.25 2.78 2.83
C GLY A 106 -0.39 1.30 3.15
N GLU A 107 -0.20 0.42 2.17
CA GLU A 107 -0.17 -1.04 2.40
C GLU A 107 0.97 -1.47 3.33
N VAL A 108 2.15 -0.86 3.17
CA VAL A 108 3.33 -1.15 4.00
C VAL A 108 3.15 -0.64 5.44
N VAL A 109 2.35 0.41 5.64
CA VAL A 109 2.11 1.05 6.94
C VAL A 109 0.87 0.50 7.64
N ALA A 110 -0.10 -0.05 6.91
CA ALA A 110 -1.37 -0.56 7.42
C ALA A 110 -1.26 -1.49 8.65
N PRO A 111 -0.34 -2.48 8.68
CA PRO A 111 -0.21 -3.35 9.85
C PRO A 111 0.10 -2.59 11.14
N ARG A 112 0.80 -1.45 11.06
CA ARG A 112 1.10 -0.64 12.24
C ARG A 112 -0.05 0.22 12.70
N LEU A 113 -0.87 0.72 11.77
CA LEU A 113 -2.06 1.49 12.14
C LEU A 113 -3.01 0.60 12.98
N GLN A 114 -3.16 -0.66 12.58
CA GLN A 114 -3.98 -1.65 13.28
C GLN A 114 -3.47 -1.96 14.71
N GLN A 115 -2.17 -1.78 14.97
CA GLN A 115 -1.57 -2.04 16.28
C GLN A 115 -1.71 -0.87 17.27
N GLN A 116 -2.18 0.31 16.85
CA GLN A 116 -2.16 1.52 17.70
C GLN A 116 -3.41 1.73 18.56
N ASP A 117 -4.18 0.68 18.88
CA ASP A 117 -5.34 0.70 19.80
C ASP A 117 -6.26 1.94 19.59
N GLY A 118 -6.70 2.14 18.35
CA GLY A 118 -7.60 3.25 17.98
C GLY A 118 -6.94 4.62 17.76
N ARG A 119 -5.63 4.78 18.03
CA ARG A 119 -4.92 6.04 17.75
C ARG A 119 -4.61 6.20 16.27
N LEU A 120 -5.15 7.24 15.66
CA LEU A 120 -4.85 7.60 14.27
C LEU A 120 -3.37 8.00 14.10
N MET A 121 -2.72 7.42 13.08
CA MET A 121 -1.34 7.77 12.71
C MET A 121 -1.31 9.14 12.01
N ARG A 122 -0.35 10.00 12.39
CA ARG A 122 -0.15 11.29 11.72
C ARG A 122 0.74 11.14 10.48
N PRO A 123 0.59 11.98 9.45
CA PRO A 123 1.44 11.96 8.26
C PRO A 123 2.95 12.07 8.56
N LYS A 124 3.34 12.85 9.59
CA LYS A 124 4.74 12.93 10.05
C LYS A 124 5.29 11.60 10.57
N GLU A 125 4.45 10.77 11.16
CA GLU A 125 4.82 9.45 11.65
C GLU A 125 5.03 8.48 10.47
N ILE A 126 4.24 8.61 9.41
CA ILE A 126 4.46 7.88 8.14
C ILE A 126 5.82 8.26 7.54
N ILE A 127 6.15 9.55 7.47
CA ILE A 127 7.46 10.01 6.97
C ILE A 127 8.60 9.41 7.81
N ALA A 128 8.48 9.48 9.14
CA ALA A 128 9.48 8.93 10.04
C ALA A 128 9.62 7.41 9.88
N ASN A 129 8.51 6.69 9.75
CA ASN A 129 8.48 5.24 9.54
C ASN A 129 9.14 4.85 8.21
N MET A 130 8.84 5.56 7.13
CA MET A 130 9.44 5.28 5.82
C MET A 130 10.95 5.50 5.83
N LYS A 131 11.40 6.57 6.50
CA LYS A 131 12.83 6.87 6.63
C LYS A 131 13.56 5.85 7.51
N THR A 132 13.01 5.51 8.67
CA THR A 132 13.67 4.64 9.67
C THR A 132 13.69 3.18 9.27
N MET A 133 12.61 2.67 8.67
CA MET A 133 12.49 1.25 8.33
C MET A 133 12.99 0.91 6.94
N TYR A 134 12.80 1.81 5.98
CA TYR A 134 13.05 1.52 4.57
C TYR A 134 14.13 2.44 3.97
N GLY A 135 14.65 3.41 4.72
CA GLY A 135 15.63 4.37 4.20
C GLY A 135 15.05 5.35 3.16
N ILE A 136 13.72 5.40 3.02
CA ILE A 136 13.04 6.17 1.98
C ILE A 136 12.47 7.46 2.55
N GLN A 137 12.88 8.59 1.97
CA GLN A 137 12.26 9.87 2.26
C GLN A 137 11.07 10.11 1.33
N ILE A 138 9.94 10.53 1.90
CA ILE A 138 8.72 10.85 1.15
C ILE A 138 8.30 12.30 1.42
N MET A 139 7.56 12.88 0.46
CA MET A 139 6.98 14.21 0.60
C MET A 139 5.78 14.19 1.57
N TYR A 140 5.53 15.33 2.21
CA TYR A 140 4.41 15.49 3.13
C TYR A 140 3.05 15.23 2.47
N SER A 141 2.80 15.80 1.28
CA SER A 141 1.58 15.54 0.51
C SER A 141 1.36 14.05 0.23
N LYS A 142 2.44 13.30 0.02
CA LYS A 142 2.38 11.87 -0.21
C LYS A 142 2.07 11.07 1.06
N SER A 143 2.55 11.53 2.22
CA SER A 143 2.18 10.92 3.50
C SER A 143 0.70 11.10 3.82
N HIS A 144 0.09 12.22 3.44
CA HIS A 144 -1.37 12.40 3.55
C HIS A 144 -2.13 11.42 2.66
N GLN A 145 -1.82 11.36 1.37
CA GLN A 145 -2.47 10.42 0.45
C GLN A 145 -2.30 8.96 0.89
N ALA A 146 -1.13 8.61 1.45
CA ALA A 146 -0.89 7.28 1.99
C ALA A 146 -1.75 7.02 3.24
N LEU A 147 -1.90 8.01 4.12
CA LEU A 147 -2.76 7.91 5.29
C LEU A 147 -4.22 7.69 4.89
N ASP A 148 -4.76 8.50 3.98
CA ASP A 148 -6.13 8.37 3.48
C ASP A 148 -6.37 6.97 2.89
N TYR A 149 -5.43 6.49 2.08
CA TYR A 149 -5.49 5.14 1.53
C TYR A 149 -5.43 4.06 2.63
N THR A 150 -4.58 4.24 3.64
CA THR A 150 -4.44 3.28 4.75
C THR A 150 -5.71 3.21 5.58
N LEU A 151 -6.32 4.36 5.87
CA LEU A 151 -7.59 4.45 6.59
C LEU A 151 -8.70 3.76 5.79
N SER A 152 -8.80 4.07 4.50
CA SER A 152 -9.77 3.42 3.62
C SER A 152 -9.58 1.90 3.53
N LEU A 153 -8.32 1.43 3.51
CA LEU A 153 -8.01 0.00 3.50
C LEU A 153 -8.37 -0.69 4.82
N THR A 154 -8.26 0.01 5.95
CA THR A 154 -8.42 -0.56 7.30
C THR A 154 -9.86 -0.50 7.81
N TYR A 155 -10.54 0.62 7.55
CA TYR A 155 -11.85 0.93 8.11
C TYR A 155 -12.97 1.01 7.05
N GLY A 156 -12.64 0.78 5.78
CA GLY A 156 -13.56 1.00 4.67
C GLY A 156 -13.53 2.45 4.18
N THR A 157 -14.19 2.71 3.06
CA THR A 157 -14.21 4.04 2.46
C THR A 157 -15.13 5.00 3.23
N HIS A 158 -15.02 6.29 2.95
CA HIS A 158 -15.94 7.28 3.51
C HIS A 158 -17.38 7.03 3.07
N GLU A 159 -17.58 6.53 1.85
CA GLU A 159 -18.89 6.16 1.30
C GLU A 159 -19.47 4.94 2.03
N GLU A 160 -18.66 3.91 2.28
CA GLU A 160 -19.08 2.73 3.06
C GLU A 160 -19.45 3.13 4.49
N SER A 161 -18.62 3.99 5.11
CA SER A 161 -18.91 4.52 6.45
C SER A 161 -20.22 5.32 6.49
N PHE A 162 -20.48 6.14 5.47
CA PHE A 162 -21.73 6.89 5.35
C PHE A 162 -22.96 5.98 5.19
N GLN A 163 -22.83 4.89 4.42
CA GLN A 163 -23.93 3.93 4.24
C GLN A 163 -24.35 3.23 5.53
N VAL A 164 -23.45 3.14 6.52
CA VAL A 164 -23.73 2.51 7.83
C VAL A 164 -24.44 3.47 8.79
N LEU A 165 -24.32 4.79 8.61
CA LEU A 165 -24.87 5.79 9.55
C LEU A 165 -26.38 5.64 9.84
N PRO A 166 -27.28 5.36 8.86
CA PRO A 166 -28.70 5.19 9.16
C PRO A 166 -29.00 3.98 10.05
N SER A 167 -28.24 2.90 9.88
CA SER A 167 -28.38 1.73 10.76
C SER A 167 -27.83 2.01 12.15
N LEU A 168 -26.73 2.78 12.23
CA LEU A 168 -26.17 3.22 13.51
C LEU A 168 -27.16 4.13 14.26
N ASP A 169 -27.74 5.12 13.57
CA ASP A 169 -28.77 6.03 14.08
C ASP A 169 -29.94 5.26 14.72
N TYR A 170 -30.51 4.33 13.96
CA TYR A 170 -31.58 3.45 14.46
C TYR A 170 -31.17 2.66 15.72
N VAL A 171 -29.96 2.09 15.75
CA VAL A 171 -29.50 1.32 16.91
C VAL A 171 -29.30 2.21 18.14
N LEU A 172 -28.79 3.43 17.95
CA LEU A 172 -28.58 4.39 19.03
C LEU A 172 -29.91 4.81 19.67
N GLU A 173 -30.92 5.13 18.87
CA GLU A 173 -32.27 5.45 19.35
C GLU A 173 -32.90 4.30 20.16
N GLN A 174 -32.69 3.04 19.73
CA GLN A 174 -33.22 1.87 20.43
C GLN A 174 -32.51 1.60 21.77
N GLN A 175 -31.19 1.77 21.82
CA GLN A 175 -30.39 1.50 23.01
C GLN A 175 -30.53 2.61 24.06
N ASN A 176 -30.66 3.86 23.62
CA ASN A 176 -30.74 5.04 24.47
C ASN A 176 -31.86 5.98 23.97
N PRO A 177 -33.12 5.77 24.36
CA PRO A 177 -34.25 6.56 23.84
C PRO A 177 -34.21 8.06 24.17
N GLU A 178 -33.38 8.48 25.12
CA GLU A 178 -33.16 9.88 25.48
C GLU A 178 -32.04 10.54 24.65
N MET A 179 -31.28 9.75 23.88
CA MET A 179 -30.20 10.25 23.02
C MET A 179 -30.81 10.97 21.81
N ILE A 180 -30.30 12.17 21.54
CA ILE A 180 -30.75 12.96 20.39
C ILE A 180 -29.77 12.71 19.25
N THR A 181 -30.25 12.08 18.18
CA THR A 181 -29.50 11.90 16.94
C THR A 181 -30.15 12.66 15.79
N ASP A 182 -29.34 13.20 14.88
CA ASP A 182 -29.83 13.86 13.65
C ASP A 182 -28.87 13.63 12.48
N LEU A 183 -29.31 12.83 11.50
CA LEU A 183 -28.57 12.53 10.29
C LEU A 183 -29.08 13.38 9.11
N GLN A 184 -28.28 14.37 8.71
CA GLN A 184 -28.64 15.33 7.67
C GLN A 184 -27.92 15.11 6.34
N ARG A 185 -28.64 15.37 5.24
CA ARG A 185 -28.20 15.18 3.86
C ARG A 185 -28.57 16.36 2.98
N ASP A 186 -27.76 16.62 1.96
CA ASP A 186 -28.09 17.63 0.94
C ASP A 186 -29.17 17.13 -0.04
N GLU A 187 -29.61 18.02 -0.94
CA GLU A 187 -30.61 17.72 -1.97
C GLU A 187 -30.21 16.59 -2.93
N ASN A 188 -28.91 16.27 -3.01
CA ASN A 188 -28.35 15.20 -3.82
C ASN A 188 -28.08 13.92 -3.00
N GLY A 189 -28.50 13.88 -1.74
CA GLY A 189 -28.30 12.75 -0.83
C GLY A 189 -26.88 12.63 -0.27
N LYS A 190 -26.04 13.66 -0.38
CA LYS A 190 -24.69 13.67 0.21
C LYS A 190 -24.73 14.02 1.69
N PHE A 191 -23.83 13.43 2.46
CA PHE A 191 -23.66 13.70 3.88
C PHE A 191 -23.41 15.18 4.17
N LEU A 192 -24.14 15.73 5.15
CA LEU A 192 -23.84 17.04 5.73
C LEU A 192 -23.25 16.90 7.13
N TYR A 193 -24.00 16.29 8.05
CA TYR A 193 -23.57 16.02 9.41
C TYR A 193 -24.38 14.89 10.04
N PHE A 194 -23.82 14.31 11.11
CA PHE A 194 -24.51 13.43 12.02
C PHE A 194 -24.29 13.96 13.44
N PHE A 195 -25.36 14.40 14.08
CA PHE A 195 -25.33 14.90 15.45
C PHE A 195 -25.72 13.78 16.41
N ILE A 196 -25.05 13.73 17.57
CA ILE A 196 -25.32 12.78 18.64
C ILE A 196 -25.15 13.55 19.96
N SER A 197 -26.17 13.58 20.82
CA SER A 197 -26.16 14.22 22.15
C SER A 197 -26.90 13.44 23.21
#